data_AF-I4Z3P7-F1
#
_entry.id   AF-I4Z3P7-F1
#
_cell.length_a   1.000
_cell.length_b   1.000
_cell.length_c   1.000
_cell.angle_alpha   90.00
_cell.angle_beta   90.00
_cell.angle_gamma   90.00
#
_symmetry.space_group_name_H-M   'P 1'
#
loop_
_entity.id
_entity.type
_entity.pdbx_description
1 polymer ?
#
loop_
_entity_poly.entity_id
_entity_poly.type
_entity_poly.pdbx_seq_one_letter_code
_entity_poly.pdbx_strand_id
1 'polypeptide(L)'
;MRLGTGQSGALMQNQQHISSLLDRLIVGTNQSFDLHGLLQSTSRTLANLDFEHLHEVQRVERSRTDPVLKKQIIGNLQRRHRERRQPYTMLIAELQKHLSSAMADDLHAVG
;
A
#
# COMPACT_ATOMS: atom_id res chain seq x y z
N MET A 1 10.90 30.76 -12.17
CA MET A 1 9.80 29.85 -12.55
C MET A 1 9.64 28.81 -11.44
N ARG A 2 8.52 28.82 -10.71
CA ARG A 2 8.19 27.86 -9.65
C ARG A 2 7.46 26.68 -10.29
N LEU A 3 7.98 25.45 -10.15
CA LEU A 3 7.25 24.21 -10.44
C LEU A 3 7.02 23.41 -9.16
N GLY A 4 5.84 22.81 -9.08
CA GLY A 4 5.11 22.48 -7.87
C GLY A 4 5.62 21.30 -7.04
N THR A 5 5.57 21.49 -5.72
CA THR A 5 5.64 20.45 -4.71
C THR A 5 4.21 20.04 -4.30
N GLY A 6 3.44 19.49 -5.24
CA GLY A 6 2.07 19.00 -4.98
C GLY A 6 2.00 17.57 -4.43
N GLN A 7 3.09 16.81 -4.52
CA GLN A 7 3.11 15.38 -4.17
C GLN A 7 3.12 15.13 -2.64
N SER A 8 3.68 16.04 -1.85
CA SER A 8 3.85 15.82 -0.41
C SER A 8 2.55 16.02 0.39
N GLY A 9 1.67 16.92 -0.06
CA GLY A 9 0.38 17.17 0.59
C GLY A 9 -0.63 16.04 0.39
N ALA A 10 -0.67 15.45 -0.81
CA ALA A 10 -1.58 14.34 -1.13
C ALA A 10 -1.26 13.07 -0.35
N LEU A 11 0.03 12.75 -0.17
CA LEU A 11 0.48 11.62 0.63
C LEU A 11 0.17 11.80 2.13
N MET A 12 0.31 13.02 2.66
CA MET A 12 -0.06 13.31 4.06
C MET A 12 -1.58 13.25 4.26
N GLN A 13 -2.37 13.85 3.37
CA GLN A 13 -3.84 13.79 3.47
C GLN A 13 -4.36 12.36 3.41
N ASN A 14 -3.86 11.53 2.48
CA ASN A 14 -4.33 10.17 2.35
C ASN A 14 -4.01 9.30 3.61
N GLN A 15 -2.82 9.48 4.20
CA GLN A 15 -2.47 8.81 5.47
C GLN A 15 -3.40 9.18 6.62
N GLN A 16 -3.70 10.48 6.78
CA GLN A 16 -4.59 10.97 7.84
C GLN A 16 -6.02 10.45 7.67
N HIS A 17 -6.51 10.39 6.43
CA HIS A 17 -7.83 9.85 6.13
C HIS A 17 -7.93 8.33 6.43
N ILE A 18 -6.90 7.54 6.10
CA ILE A 18 -6.91 6.08 6.37
C ILE A 18 -6.88 5.81 7.88
N SER A 19 -5.99 6.48 8.62
CA SER A 19 -5.88 6.32 10.07
C SER A 19 -7.20 6.66 10.78
N SER A 20 -7.83 7.79 10.42
CA SER A 20 -9.12 8.19 10.99
C SER A 20 -10.27 7.22 10.67
N LEU A 21 -10.24 6.52 9.52
CA LEU A 21 -11.27 5.53 9.18
C LEU A 21 -11.07 4.24 9.98
N LEU A 22 -9.82 3.80 10.18
CA LEU A 22 -9.50 2.63 10.99
C LEU A 22 -9.86 2.85 12.46
N ASP A 23 -9.54 4.03 13.02
CA ASP A 23 -9.94 4.40 14.38
C ASP A 23 -11.46 4.30 14.59
N ARG A 24 -12.25 4.77 13.62
CA ARG A 24 -13.72 4.68 13.68
C ARG A 24 -14.25 3.25 13.60
N LEU A 25 -13.60 2.38 12.81
CA LEU A 25 -13.97 0.97 12.71
C LEU A 25 -13.66 0.21 14.00
N ILE A 26 -12.55 0.57 14.66
CA ILE A 26 -12.10 -0.04 15.92
C ILE A 26 -13.00 0.41 17.10
N VAL A 27 -13.36 1.70 17.17
CA VAL A 27 -14.08 2.27 18.32
C VAL A 27 -15.61 2.22 18.16
N GLY A 28 -16.14 2.22 16.93
CA GLY A 28 -17.54 2.54 16.65
C GLY A 28 -18.50 1.36 16.45
N THR A 29 -18.05 0.11 16.48
CA THR A 29 -18.91 -1.04 16.19
C THR A 29 -18.83 -2.09 17.29
N ASN A 30 -19.97 -2.58 17.78
CA ASN A 30 -20.09 -3.74 18.68
C ASN A 30 -19.68 -5.06 17.96
N GLN A 31 -18.79 -5.00 16.96
CA GLN A 31 -18.28 -6.11 16.17
C GLN A 31 -16.75 -6.02 16.16
N SER A 32 -16.05 -7.09 16.53
CA SER A 32 -14.60 -7.15 16.39
C SER A 32 -14.24 -7.12 14.90
N PHE A 33 -13.74 -6.00 14.41
CA PHE A 33 -13.23 -5.92 13.05
C PHE A 33 -11.93 -6.73 12.95
N ASP A 34 -11.88 -7.71 12.03
CA ASP A 34 -10.71 -8.58 11.86
C ASP A 34 -9.58 -7.86 11.12
N LEU A 35 -8.79 -7.10 11.88
CA LEU A 35 -7.60 -6.39 11.40
C LEU A 35 -6.55 -7.36 10.83
N HIS A 36 -6.45 -8.58 11.37
CA HIS A 36 -5.52 -9.59 10.86
C HIS A 36 -5.94 -10.09 9.48
N GLY A 37 -7.22 -10.39 9.27
CA GLY A 37 -7.78 -10.75 7.98
C GLY A 37 -7.64 -9.63 6.94
N LEU A 38 -7.84 -8.37 7.33
CA LEU A 38 -7.60 -7.23 6.45
C LEU A 38 -6.10 -7.09 6.09
N LEU A 39 -5.19 -7.29 7.05
CA LEU A 39 -3.75 -7.26 6.81
C LEU A 39 -3.33 -8.37 5.83
N GLN A 40 -3.82 -9.60 6.02
CA GLN A 40 -3.52 -10.72 5.14
C GLN A 40 -4.03 -10.50 3.72
N SER A 41 -5.29 -10.08 3.55
CA SER A 41 -5.88 -9.82 2.23
C SER A 41 -5.18 -8.67 1.49
N THR A 42 -4.82 -7.60 2.21
CA THR A 42 -4.04 -6.47 1.68
C THR A 42 -2.65 -6.92 1.25
N SER A 43 -1.97 -7.71 2.08
CA SER A 43 -0.64 -8.27 1.76
C SER A 43 -0.67 -9.18 0.55
N ARG A 44 -1.71 -10.03 0.43
CA ARG A 44 -1.92 -10.88 -0.74
C ARG A 44 -2.13 -10.07 -2.02
N THR A 45 -2.92 -9.01 -1.94
CA THR A 45 -3.13 -8.09 -3.06
C THR A 45 -1.82 -7.46 -3.50
N LEU A 46 -1.01 -6.96 -2.55
CA LEU A 46 0.29 -6.37 -2.85
C LEU A 46 1.25 -7.39 -3.50
N ALA A 47 1.29 -8.63 -2.99
CA ALA A 47 2.11 -9.70 -3.58
C ALA A 47 1.67 -10.03 -5.02
N ASN A 48 0.36 -10.05 -5.30
CA ASN A 48 -0.14 -10.26 -6.65
C ASN A 48 0.29 -9.12 -7.60
N LEU A 49 0.24 -7.87 -7.14
CA LEU A 49 0.71 -6.71 -7.91
C LEU A 49 2.21 -6.79 -8.24
N ASP A 50 3.02 -7.26 -7.28
CA ASP A 50 4.45 -7.47 -7.45
C ASP A 50 4.73 -8.57 -8.48
N PHE A 51 3.98 -9.68 -8.41
CA PHE A 51 4.08 -10.76 -9.38
C PHE A 51 3.66 -10.34 -10.80
N GLU A 52 2.52 -9.66 -10.94
CA GLU A 52 2.04 -9.12 -12.22
C GLU A 52 3.11 -8.23 -12.87
N HIS A 53 3.69 -7.31 -12.11
CA HIS A 53 4.71 -6.40 -12.61
C HIS A 53 5.95 -7.14 -13.12
N LEU A 54 6.48 -8.08 -12.33
CA LEU A 54 7.63 -8.89 -12.73
C LEU A 54 7.34 -9.67 -14.02
N HIS A 55 6.15 -10.26 -14.11
CA HIS A 55 5.73 -11.00 -15.30
C HIS A 55 5.63 -10.10 -16.54
N GLU A 56 5.05 -8.91 -16.42
CA GLU A 56 4.95 -7.94 -17.51
C GLU A 56 6.33 -7.44 -17.98
N VAL A 57 7.24 -7.13 -17.05
CA VAL A 57 8.61 -6.73 -17.38
C VAL A 57 9.33 -7.86 -18.13
N GLN A 58 9.25 -9.10 -17.62
CA GLN A 58 9.86 -10.25 -18.29
C GLN A 58 9.30 -10.48 -19.70
N ARG A 59 8.00 -10.28 -19.91
CA ARG A 59 7.37 -10.39 -21.24
C ARG A 59 7.93 -9.37 -22.22
N VAL A 60 8.13 -8.13 -21.78
CA VAL A 60 8.73 -7.06 -22.61
C VAL A 60 10.21 -7.36 -22.88
N GLU A 61 10.96 -7.81 -21.89
CA GLU A 61 12.37 -8.17 -22.06
C GLU A 61 12.56 -9.29 -23.10
N ARG A 62 11.70 -10.31 -23.08
CA ARG A 62 11.75 -11.44 -24.03
C ARG A 62 11.19 -11.13 -25.43
N SER A 63 10.55 -9.98 -25.63
CA SER A 63 9.95 -9.66 -26.92
C SER A 63 11.00 -9.27 -27.96
N ARG A 64 10.60 -9.21 -29.24
CA ARG A 64 11.42 -8.66 -30.34
C ARG A 64 11.29 -7.13 -30.48
N THR A 65 10.73 -6.45 -29.49
CA THR A 65 10.56 -4.99 -29.50
C THR A 65 11.92 -4.28 -29.57
N ASP A 66 11.97 -3.15 -30.26
CA ASP A 66 13.15 -2.30 -30.32
C ASP A 66 13.70 -1.96 -28.90
N PRO A 67 15.03 -2.00 -28.66
CA PRO A 67 15.60 -1.76 -27.34
C PRO A 67 15.28 -0.39 -26.72
N VAL A 68 15.15 0.67 -27.51
CA VAL A 68 14.78 2.01 -27.03
C VAL A 68 13.33 1.99 -26.58
N LEU A 69 12.46 1.39 -27.39
CA LEU A 69 11.05 1.25 -27.05
C LEU A 69 10.82 0.32 -25.83
N LYS A 70 11.60 -0.75 -25.68
CA LYS A 70 11.57 -1.60 -24.47
C LYS A 70 11.84 -0.79 -23.21
N LYS A 71 12.90 0.03 -23.21
CA LYS A 71 13.23 0.89 -22.07
C LYS A 71 12.08 1.84 -21.71
N GLN A 72 11.43 2.43 -22.71
CA GLN A 72 10.27 3.30 -22.48
C GLN A 72 9.09 2.54 -21.87
N ILE A 73 8.76 1.36 -22.42
CA ILE A 73 7.67 0.52 -21.91
C ILE A 73 7.94 0.10 -20.47
N ILE A 74 9.15 -0.40 -20.17
CA ILE A 74 9.54 -0.82 -18.82
C ILE A 74 9.49 0.35 -17.84
N GLY A 75 9.95 1.54 -18.24
CA GLY A 75 9.85 2.74 -17.40
C GLY A 75 8.39 3.09 -17.04
N ASN A 76 7.47 2.95 -18.00
CA ASN A 76 6.04 3.14 -17.74
C ASN A 76 5.46 2.05 -16.83
N LEU A 77 5.83 0.79 -17.03
CA LEU A 77 5.43 -0.32 -16.16
C LEU A 77 5.89 -0.10 -14.72
N GLN A 78 7.14 0.34 -14.53
CA GLN A 78 7.70 0.65 -13.21
C GLN A 78 6.95 1.80 -12.52
N ARG A 79 6.65 2.88 -13.27
CA ARG A 79 5.89 4.01 -12.72
C ARG A 79 4.50 3.57 -12.26
N ARG A 80 3.75 2.92 -13.15
CA ARG A 80 2.40 2.42 -12.85
C ARG A 80 2.41 1.44 -11.69
N HIS A 81 3.41 0.57 -11.62
CA HIS A 81 3.54 -0.37 -10.51
C HIS A 81 3.73 0.36 -9.18
N ARG A 82 4.62 1.35 -9.10
CA ARG A 82 4.82 2.17 -7.88
C ARG A 82 3.52 2.86 -7.44
N GLU A 83 2.81 3.47 -8.39
CA GLU A 83 1.53 4.13 -8.13
C GLU A 83 0.47 3.15 -7.60
N ARG A 84 0.36 1.96 -8.20
CA ARG A 84 -0.56 0.90 -7.76
C ARG A 84 -0.23 0.34 -6.38
N ARG A 85 1.05 0.24 -6.01
CA ARG A 85 1.48 -0.31 -4.71
C ARG A 85 1.23 0.64 -3.54
N GLN A 86 1.43 1.94 -3.75
CA GLN A 86 1.46 2.96 -2.71
C GLN A 86 0.29 2.87 -1.70
N PRO A 87 -1.00 2.81 -2.11
CA PRO A 87 -2.10 2.75 -1.15
C PRO A 87 -2.06 1.50 -0.26
N TYR A 88 -1.65 0.35 -0.79
CA TYR A 88 -1.58 -0.90 -0.04
C TYR A 88 -0.41 -0.92 0.93
N THR A 89 0.74 -0.36 0.55
CA THR A 89 1.88 -0.21 1.46
C THR A 89 1.53 0.70 2.63
N MET A 90 0.82 1.81 2.39
CA MET A 90 0.34 2.70 3.44
C MET A 90 -0.66 2.02 4.36
N LEU A 91 -1.63 1.28 3.80
CA LEU A 91 -2.62 0.55 4.58
C LEU A 91 -1.97 -0.53 5.47
N ILE A 92 -1.01 -1.30 4.94
CA ILE A 92 -0.27 -2.29 5.73
C ILE A 92 0.44 -1.65 6.92
N ALA A 93 1.11 -0.51 6.70
CA ALA A 93 1.81 0.20 7.78
C ALA A 93 0.85 0.65 8.89
N GLU A 94 -0.33 1.18 8.53
CA GLU A 94 -1.32 1.62 9.51
C GLU A 94 -1.94 0.43 10.26
N LEU A 95 -2.27 -0.66 9.55
CA LEU A 95 -2.78 -1.89 10.17
C LEU A 95 -1.78 -2.48 11.16
N GLN A 96 -0.49 -2.51 10.82
CA GLN A 96 0.56 -2.98 11.73
C GLN A 96 0.68 -2.10 12.97
N LYS A 97 0.53 -0.77 12.82
CA LYS A 97 0.53 0.17 13.94
C LYS A 97 -0.65 -0.08 14.89
N HIS A 98 -1.87 -0.25 14.39
CA HIS A 98 -3.03 -0.54 15.23
C HIS A 98 -2.92 -1.90 15.93
N LEU A 99 -2.47 -2.94 15.24
CA LEU A 99 -2.25 -4.26 15.84
C LEU A 99 -1.21 -4.21 16.96
N SER A 100 -0.12 -3.44 16.77
CA SER A 100 0.91 -3.28 17.79
C SER A 100 0.42 -2.48 19.00
N SER A 101 -0.43 -1.47 18.78
CA SER A 101 -1.04 -0.68 19.86
C SER A 101 -2.02 -1.50 20.69
N ALA A 102 -2.90 -2.27 20.04
CA ALA A 102 -3.88 -3.12 20.72
C ALA A 102 -3.21 -4.16 21.64
N MET A 103 -2.09 -4.74 21.19
CA MET A 103 -1.32 -5.68 22.03
C MET A 103 -0.62 -5.00 23.22
N ALA A 104 -0.28 -3.71 23.12
CA ALA A 104 0.33 -2.95 24.21
C ALA A 104 -0.70 -2.57 25.29
N ASP A 105 -1.93 -2.26 24.90
CA ASP A 105 -3.03 -1.92 25.81
C ASP A 105 -3.47 -3.13 26.66
N ASP A 106 -3.53 -4.34 26.07
CA ASP A 106 -3.83 -5.59 26.79
C ASP A 106 -2.79 -5.90 27.88
N LEU A 107 -1.54 -5.51 27.69
CA LEU A 107 -0.45 -5.73 28.66
C LEU A 107 -0.54 -4.79 29.87
N HIS A 108 -1.16 -3.62 29.71
CA HIS A 108 -1.37 -2.65 30.79
C HIS A 108 -2.62 -2.95 31.64
N ALA A 109 -3.56 -3.76 31.16
CA ALA A 109 -4.78 -4.11 31.88
C ALA A 109 -4.62 -5.22 32.94
N VAL A 110 -3.42 -5.83 33.05
CA VAL A 110 -3.11 -6.94 33.98
C VAL A 110 -2.23 -6.49 35.17
N GLY A 111 -2.01 -5.18 35.32
CA GLY A 111 -1.18 -4.57 36.39
C GLY A 111 -1.96 -4.12 37.62
#